data_AF-A0A5Q4FRK1-F1
#
_entry.id   AF-A0A5Q4FRK1-F1
#
_cell.length_a   1.000
_cell.length_b   1.000
_cell.length_c   1.000
_cell.angle_alpha   90.00
_cell.angle_beta   90.00
_cell.angle_gamma   90.00
#
_symmetry.space_group_name_H-M   'P 1'
#
loop_
_entity.id
_entity.type
_entity.pdbx_description
1 polymer ?
#
loop_
_entity_poly.entity_id
_entity_poly.type
_entity_poly.pdbx_seq_one_letter_code
_entity_poly.pdbx_strand_id
1 'polypeptide(L)'
;NALIQTLAADIDLDRTAVHLHDTYGQGLANCFAAFDAGITIADTSAGGLGGCPYAKGATGNLATEDLVYALHGSGVTTGVDLEALLDTTAWMAGQLGRAPVSLAARALLTRRDDM
;
A
#
# COMPACT_ATOMS: atom_id res chain seq x y z
N ASN A 1 16.64 9.66 -3.39
CA ASN A 1 16.44 9.25 -1.98
C ASN A 1 17.54 9.74 -1.05
N ALA A 2 17.64 11.05 -0.79
CA ALA A 2 18.67 11.58 0.11
C ALA A 2 18.53 11.03 1.54
N LEU A 3 17.31 10.91 2.06
CA LEU A 3 17.05 10.40 3.42
C LEU A 3 17.58 8.97 3.62
N ILE A 4 17.20 8.03 2.76
CA ILE A 4 17.62 6.62 2.89
C ILE A 4 19.13 6.51 2.73
N GLN A 5 19.73 7.24 1.77
CA GLN A 5 21.18 7.27 1.57
C GLN A 5 21.94 7.79 2.80
N THR A 6 21.41 8.81 3.47
CA THR A 6 22.00 9.31 4.71
C THR A 6 21.91 8.28 5.83
N LEU A 7 20.76 7.63 5.99
CA LEU A 7 20.56 6.64 7.06
C LEU A 7 21.35 5.35 6.83
N ALA A 8 21.55 4.94 5.58
CA ALA A 8 22.25 3.71 5.22
C ALA A 8 23.71 3.63 5.72
N ALA A 9 24.30 4.76 6.15
CA ALA A 9 25.61 4.76 6.80
C ALA A 9 25.56 4.23 8.24
N ASP A 10 24.41 4.33 8.90
CA ASP A 10 24.25 4.10 10.34
C ASP A 10 23.25 2.99 10.68
N ILE A 11 22.42 2.57 9.73
CA ILE A 11 21.39 1.53 9.95
C ILE A 11 21.45 0.42 8.89
N ASP A 12 21.02 -0.77 9.32
CA ASP A 12 20.88 -1.94 8.46
C ASP A 12 19.57 -1.84 7.64
N LEU A 13 19.70 -1.71 6.32
CA LEU A 13 18.56 -1.58 5.41
C LEU A 13 17.74 -2.86 5.32
N ASP A 14 18.34 -4.04 5.52
CA ASP A 14 17.62 -5.33 5.50
C ASP A 14 16.65 -5.47 6.67
N ARG A 15 16.87 -4.69 7.73
CA ARG A 15 16.03 -4.64 8.95
C ARG A 15 15.23 -3.35 9.07
N THR A 16 15.20 -2.55 8.01
CA THR A 16 14.48 -1.28 7.96
C THR A 16 13.21 -1.44 7.14
N ALA A 17 12.12 -0.82 7.59
CA ALA A 17 10.86 -0.75 6.87
C ALA A 17 10.51 0.70 6.53
N VAL A 18 9.77 0.90 5.44
CA VAL A 18 9.13 2.18 5.15
C VAL A 18 7.65 2.13 5.47
N HIS A 19 7.14 3.19 6.12
CA HIS A 19 5.71 3.40 6.35
C HIS A 19 5.31 4.69 5.64
N LEU A 20 4.47 4.57 4.61
CA LEU A 20 4.19 5.67 3.70
C LEU A 20 2.69 5.96 3.67
N HIS A 21 2.34 7.23 3.89
CA HIS A 21 0.99 7.72 3.66
C HIS A 21 0.83 8.14 2.21
N ASP A 22 -0.38 8.00 1.68
CA ASP A 22 -0.71 8.34 0.29
C ASP A 22 -1.61 9.58 0.17
N THR A 23 -1.53 10.48 1.17
CA THR A 23 -2.24 11.77 1.21
C THR A 23 -2.11 12.58 -0.09
N TYR A 24 -0.95 12.52 -0.73
CA TYR A 24 -0.62 13.28 -1.94
C TYR A 24 -0.31 12.39 -3.16
N GLY A 25 -0.73 11.11 -3.14
CA GLY A 25 -0.52 10.18 -4.24
C GLY A 25 0.95 9.82 -4.50
N GLN A 26 1.80 9.90 -3.47
CA GLN A 26 3.24 9.63 -3.58
C GLN A 26 3.67 8.33 -2.88
N GLY A 27 2.76 7.67 -2.16
CA GLY A 27 3.07 6.50 -1.34
C GLY A 27 3.69 5.37 -2.16
N LEU A 28 3.06 5.02 -3.28
CA LEU A 28 3.56 3.95 -4.16
C LEU A 28 4.92 4.30 -4.76
N ALA A 29 5.06 5.51 -5.31
CA ALA A 29 6.31 5.97 -5.92
C ALA A 29 7.46 6.00 -4.90
N ASN A 30 7.22 6.50 -3.69
CA ASN A 30 8.20 6.51 -2.61
C ASN A 30 8.55 5.09 -2.14
N CYS A 31 7.60 4.15 -2.18
CA CYS A 31 7.85 2.75 -1.84
C CYS A 31 8.81 2.10 -2.84
N PHE A 32 8.57 2.28 -4.14
CA PHE A 32 9.50 1.81 -5.17
C PHE A 32 10.88 2.47 -5.05
N ALA A 33 10.92 3.77 -4.76
CA ALA A 33 12.18 4.45 -4.52
C ALA A 33 12.92 3.83 -3.32
N ALA A 34 12.23 3.46 -2.24
CA ALA A 34 12.83 2.78 -1.10
C ALA A 34 13.36 1.40 -1.47
N PHE A 35 12.62 0.64 -2.28
CA PHE A 35 13.05 -0.66 -2.79
C PHE A 35 14.31 -0.56 -3.67
N ASP A 36 14.38 0.43 -4.56
CA ASP A 36 15.58 0.71 -5.36
C ASP A 36 16.79 1.09 -4.51
N ALA A 37 16.56 1.62 -3.31
CA ALA A 37 17.61 1.95 -2.35
C ALA A 37 18.03 0.77 -1.46
N GLY A 38 17.41 -0.40 -1.61
CA GLY A 38 17.77 -1.64 -0.90
C GLY A 38 16.87 -2.00 0.29
N ILE A 39 15.87 -1.19 0.63
CA ILE A 39 14.85 -1.60 1.63
C ILE A 39 13.95 -2.67 1.01
N THR A 40 13.53 -3.67 1.78
CA THR A 40 12.65 -4.75 1.27
C THR A 40 11.35 -4.92 2.06
N ILE A 41 11.13 -4.08 3.06
CA ILE A 41 9.98 -4.14 3.96
C ILE A 41 9.17 -2.84 3.85
N ALA A 42 7.87 -2.95 3.63
CA ALA A 42 6.96 -1.81 3.58
C ALA A 42 5.70 -2.09 4.39
N ASP A 43 5.36 -1.16 5.26
CA ASP A 43 4.08 -1.16 5.99
C ASP A 43 3.00 -0.54 5.11
N THR A 44 1.86 -1.22 5.03
CA THR A 44 0.68 -0.81 4.26
C THR A 44 -0.59 -1.12 5.03
N SER A 45 -1.74 -0.77 4.47
CA SER A 45 -3.03 -1.03 5.10
C SER A 45 -4.05 -1.54 4.08
N ALA A 46 -4.79 -2.61 4.44
CA ALA A 46 -5.84 -3.16 3.59
C ALA A 46 -6.86 -2.07 3.22
N GLY A 47 -7.27 -2.01 1.96
CA GLY A 47 -8.17 -1.00 1.41
C GLY A 47 -7.67 0.44 1.50
N GLY A 48 -6.41 0.67 1.87
CA GLY A 48 -5.88 2.00 2.20
C GLY A 48 -6.41 2.53 3.54
N LEU A 49 -6.80 1.66 4.47
CA LEU A 49 -7.33 2.09 5.75
C LEU A 49 -6.36 3.01 6.48
N GLY A 50 -6.88 4.15 6.90
CA GLY A 50 -6.13 5.20 7.54
C GLY A 50 -6.91 6.50 7.42
N GLY A 51 -6.26 7.60 7.79
CA GLY A 51 -6.90 8.90 7.90
C GLY A 51 -7.42 9.13 9.32
N CYS A 52 -7.15 10.32 9.83
CA CYS A 52 -7.59 10.70 11.16
C CYS A 52 -8.93 11.45 11.03
N PRO A 53 -9.99 11.06 11.76
CA PRO A 53 -11.25 11.81 11.74
C PRO A 53 -11.07 13.27 12.20
N TYR A 54 -9.97 13.59 12.88
CA TYR A 54 -9.59 14.94 13.30
C TYR A 54 -8.65 15.66 12.32
N ALA A 55 -8.02 14.97 11.36
CA ALA A 55 -7.14 15.58 10.35
C ALA A 55 -7.81 15.54 8.97
N LYS A 56 -8.54 16.61 8.65
CA LYS A 56 -9.25 16.76 7.36
C LYS A 56 -8.25 16.67 6.20
N GLY A 57 -8.49 15.75 5.27
CA GLY A 57 -7.76 15.65 4.00
C GLY A 57 -6.66 14.57 3.93
N ALA A 58 -6.36 13.86 5.02
CA ALA A 58 -5.47 12.71 4.96
C ALA A 58 -6.21 11.49 4.36
N THR A 59 -5.93 11.12 3.11
CA THR A 59 -6.53 9.94 2.43
C THR A 59 -6.15 8.63 3.12
N GLY A 60 -4.98 8.56 3.77
CA GLY A 60 -4.58 7.47 4.65
C GLY A 60 -3.23 6.86 4.31
N ASN A 61 -3.08 5.59 4.69
CA ASN A 61 -1.89 4.78 4.40
C ASN A 61 -1.87 4.39 2.91
N LEU A 62 -0.70 4.06 2.39
CA LEU A 62 -0.60 3.31 1.13
C LEU A 62 -1.40 2.01 1.24
N ALA A 63 -2.27 1.76 0.26
CA ALA A 63 -3.09 0.56 0.23
C ALA A 63 -2.26 -0.68 -0.09
N THR A 64 -2.50 -1.76 0.65
CA THR A 64 -1.81 -3.04 0.44
C THR A 64 -2.08 -3.58 -0.97
N GLU A 65 -3.31 -3.49 -1.46
CA GLU A 65 -3.71 -3.96 -2.79
C GLU A 65 -3.01 -3.19 -3.89
N ASP A 66 -2.86 -1.88 -3.75
CA ASP A 66 -2.22 -1.04 -4.76
C ASP A 66 -0.73 -1.40 -4.89
N LEU A 67 -0.05 -1.63 -3.75
CA LEU A 67 1.34 -2.09 -3.74
C LEU A 67 1.48 -3.52 -4.28
N VAL A 68 0.65 -4.47 -3.81
CA VAL A 68 0.71 -5.87 -4.24
C VAL A 68 0.39 -5.98 -5.74
N TYR A 69 -0.62 -5.27 -6.23
CA TYR A 69 -0.96 -5.22 -7.65
C TYR A 69 0.21 -4.72 -8.50
N ALA A 70 0.86 -3.62 -8.09
CA ALA A 70 2.02 -3.08 -8.79
C ALA A 70 3.22 -4.04 -8.78
N LEU A 71 3.50 -4.67 -7.64
CA LEU A 71 4.61 -5.62 -7.47
C LEU A 71 4.37 -6.91 -8.27
N HIS A 72 3.18 -7.49 -8.19
CA HIS A 72 2.85 -8.67 -9.00
C HIS A 72 2.91 -8.36 -10.49
N GLY A 73 2.39 -7.19 -10.90
CA GLY A 73 2.46 -6.72 -12.28
C GLY A 73 3.89 -6.48 -12.79
N SER A 74 4.85 -6.20 -11.90
CA SER A 74 6.28 -6.10 -12.23
C SER A 74 7.03 -7.43 -12.10
N GLY A 75 6.34 -8.53 -11.75
CA GLY A 75 6.92 -9.85 -11.59
C GLY A 75 7.55 -10.12 -10.23
N VAL A 76 7.38 -9.22 -9.25
CA VAL A 76 7.88 -9.39 -7.88
C VAL A 76 6.93 -10.30 -7.10
N THR A 77 7.49 -11.34 -6.49
CA THR A 77 6.74 -12.23 -5.60
C THR A 77 6.70 -11.67 -4.19
N THR A 78 5.50 -11.49 -3.65
CA THR A 78 5.30 -11.00 -2.27
C THR A 78 4.84 -12.10 -1.31
N GLY A 79 4.38 -13.24 -1.83
CA GLY A 79 3.71 -14.28 -1.04
C GLY A 79 2.28 -13.95 -0.61
N VAL A 80 1.75 -12.78 -0.98
CA VAL A 80 0.37 -12.37 -0.70
C VAL A 80 -0.55 -12.88 -1.80
N ASP A 81 -1.66 -13.50 -1.42
CA ASP A 81 -2.77 -13.80 -2.32
C ASP A 81 -3.62 -12.54 -2.51
N LEU A 82 -3.56 -11.95 -3.70
CA LEU A 82 -4.29 -10.72 -4.01
C LEU A 82 -5.80 -10.96 -4.03
N GLU A 83 -6.28 -12.13 -4.45
CA GLU A 83 -7.72 -12.39 -4.53
C GLU A 83 -8.32 -12.51 -3.13
N ALA A 84 -7.64 -13.20 -2.21
CA ALA A 84 -8.04 -13.29 -0.80
C ALA A 84 -7.95 -11.94 -0.06
N LEU A 85 -6.97 -11.11 -0.42
CA LEU A 85 -6.86 -9.74 0.09
C LEU A 85 -8.06 -8.89 -0.35
N LEU A 86 -8.46 -8.97 -1.62
CA LEU A 86 -9.64 -8.26 -2.15
C LEU A 86 -10.93 -8.66 -1.41
N ASP A 87 -11.12 -9.96 -1.13
CA ASP A 87 -12.29 -10.45 -0.39
C ASP A 87 -12.33 -9.87 1.03
N THR A 88 -11.17 -9.85 1.70
CA THR A 88 -11.02 -9.27 3.04
C THR A 88 -11.35 -7.78 3.03
N THR A 89 -10.87 -7.06 2.02
CA THR A 89 -11.11 -5.63 1.87
C THR A 89 -12.57 -5.30 1.57
N ALA A 90 -13.23 -6.09 0.74
CA ALA A 90 -14.67 -5.95 0.48
C ALA A 90 -15.49 -6.19 1.75
N TRP A 91 -15.21 -7.26 2.49
CA TRP A 91 -15.87 -7.54 3.77
C TRP A 91 -15.70 -6.38 4.76
N MET A 92 -14.46 -5.92 4.94
CA MET A 92 -14.10 -4.84 5.85
C MET A 92 -14.75 -3.50 5.45
N ALA A 93 -14.79 -3.18 4.16
CA ALA A 93 -15.50 -2.01 3.65
C ALA A 93 -17.00 -2.05 4.00
N GLY A 94 -17.62 -3.23 3.91
CA GLY A 94 -19.00 -3.47 4.35
C GLY A 94 -19.17 -3.23 5.85
N GLN A 95 -18.26 -3.72 6.70
CA GLN A 95 -18.32 -3.49 8.15
C GLN A 95 -18.19 -2.01 8.52
N LEU A 96 -17.36 -1.26 7.80
CA LEU A 96 -17.11 0.16 8.06
C LEU A 96 -18.14 1.09 7.40
N GLY A 97 -19.00 0.57 6.52
CA GLY A 97 -19.97 1.36 5.76
C GLY A 97 -19.31 2.37 4.81
N ARG A 98 -18.08 2.12 4.37
CA ARG A 98 -17.34 3.00 3.44
C ARG A 98 -16.54 2.20 2.44
N ALA A 99 -16.48 2.69 1.20
CA ALA A 99 -15.68 2.09 0.15
C ALA A 99 -14.17 2.15 0.47
N PRO A 100 -13.37 1.19 -0.01
CA PRO A 100 -11.91 1.25 0.10
C PRO A 100 -11.36 2.43 -0.72
N VAL A 101 -10.24 3.00 -0.26
CA VAL A 101 -9.52 4.06 -0.99
C VAL A 101 -8.65 3.47 -2.10
N SER A 102 -8.16 2.24 -1.91
CA SER A 102 -7.39 1.48 -2.89
C SER A 102 -7.99 1.55 -4.30
N LEU A 103 -7.17 1.98 -5.26
CA LEU A 103 -7.59 2.05 -6.66
C LEU A 103 -7.64 0.65 -7.30
N ALA A 104 -6.68 -0.21 -6.98
CA ALA A 104 -6.65 -1.58 -7.45
C ALA A 104 -7.88 -2.36 -6.93
N ALA A 105 -8.21 -2.24 -5.64
CA ALA A 105 -9.37 -2.91 -5.07
C ALA A 105 -10.67 -2.46 -5.74
N ARG A 106 -10.86 -1.15 -5.91
CA ARG A 106 -12.07 -0.61 -6.57
C ARG A 106 -12.21 -1.12 -8.01
N ALA A 107 -11.12 -1.14 -8.78
CA ALA A 107 -11.14 -1.60 -10.15
C ALA A 107 -11.40 -3.12 -10.26
N LEU A 108 -10.69 -3.91 -9.44
CA LEU A 108 -10.76 -5.37 -9.48
C LEU A 108 -12.09 -5.90 -8.94
N LEU A 109 -12.62 -5.34 -7.86
CA LEU A 109 -13.92 -5.73 -7.31
C LEU A 109 -15.07 -5.40 -8.27
N THR A 110 -15.09 -4.19 -8.85
CA THR A 110 -16.11 -3.82 -9.84
C THR A 110 -16.08 -4.78 -11.03
N ARG A 111 -14.88 -5.13 -11.53
CA ARG A 111 -14.74 -6.07 -12.64
C ARG A 111 -15.27 -7.47 -12.31
N ARG A 112 -15.21 -7.91 -11.04
CA ARG A 112 -15.77 -9.20 -10.62
C ARG A 112 -17.30 -9.19 -10.62
N ASP A 113 -17.91 -8.08 -10.25
CA ASP A 113 -19.37 -7.95 -10.23
C ASP A 113 -19.98 -7.98 -11.65
N ASP A 114 -19.19 -7.62 -12.67
CA ASP A 114 -19.58 -7.66 -14.09
C ASP A 114 -19.41 -9.04 -14.75
N MET A 115 -18.81 -10.04 -14.09
CA MET A 115 -18.57 -11.40 -14.62
C MET A 115 -19.57 -12.43 -14.09
#